data_AF-A0AAU1PIF3-F1
#
_entry.id   AF-A0AAU1PIF3-F1
#
_cell.length_a   1.000
_cell.length_b   1.000
_cell.length_c   1.000
_cell.angle_alpha   90.00
_cell.angle_beta   90.00
_cell.angle_gamma   90.00
#
_symmetry.space_group_name_H-M   'P 1'
#
loop_
_entity.id
_entity.type
_entity.pdbx_description
1 polymer ?
#
loop_
_entity_poly.entity_id
_entity_poly.type
_entity_poly.pdbx_seq_one_letter_code
_entity_poly.pdbx_strand_id
1 'polypeptide(L)'
;MGSFGWLIPAAQYFIDLRALSALIFMTWPRPRELADTEALAVLVDREAEKRHAEFAKSRAEAEAGRRLQASHHYSDPAADPAVAGAVLGIAARLLSAPDENETHELMAPIIDGAKELNFSMSYQFRRLSGTSYPLRAILLTSRQDRGAFQRMGQRIANQGFSRVA
;
A
#
# COMPACT_ATOMS: atom_id res chain seq x y z
N MET A 1 2.80 17.82 -2.76
CA MET A 1 2.06 16.66 -2.23
C MET A 1 2.83 16.06 -1.09
N GLY A 2 2.12 15.49 -0.11
CA GLY A 2 2.72 14.82 1.04
C GLY A 2 2.79 13.30 0.86
N SER A 3 3.76 12.68 1.52
CA SER A 3 3.79 11.26 1.85
C SER A 3 4.16 11.18 3.32
N PHE A 4 3.14 11.04 4.18
CA PHE A 4 3.27 10.85 5.63
C PHE A 4 4.03 11.98 6.32
N GLY A 5 3.60 13.22 6.08
CA GLY A 5 4.25 14.41 6.61
C GLY A 5 5.55 14.82 5.90
N TRP A 6 5.92 14.19 4.77
CA TRP A 6 7.08 14.58 3.94
C TRP A 6 6.67 15.10 2.56
N LEU A 7 7.31 16.17 2.10
CA LEU A 7 7.13 16.71 0.75
C LEU A 7 7.78 15.78 -0.28
N ILE A 8 7.00 15.37 -1.27
CA ILE A 8 7.48 14.55 -2.39
C ILE A 8 7.10 15.15 -3.75
N PRO A 9 7.86 14.88 -4.83
CA PRO A 9 7.48 15.28 -6.18
C PRO A 9 6.11 14.72 -6.59
N ALA A 10 5.38 15.44 -7.44
CA ALA A 10 4.05 15.01 -7.89
C ALA A 10 4.06 13.65 -8.60
N ALA A 11 5.04 13.40 -9.47
CA ALA A 11 5.22 12.10 -10.12
C ALA A 11 5.39 10.97 -9.09
N GLN A 12 6.13 11.25 -8.02
CA GLN A 12 6.37 10.29 -6.95
C GLN A 12 5.10 9.99 -6.16
N TYR A 13 4.24 10.98 -5.97
CA TYR A 13 2.95 10.82 -5.29
C TYR A 13 2.04 9.84 -6.04
N PHE A 14 1.97 9.91 -7.37
CA PHE A 14 1.18 8.96 -8.16
C PHE A 14 1.74 7.53 -8.12
N ILE A 15 3.07 7.37 -8.03
CA ILE A 15 3.68 6.05 -7.85
C ILE A 15 3.36 5.49 -6.47
N ASP A 16 3.42 6.33 -5.43
CA ASP A 16 3.07 5.95 -4.06
C ASP A 16 1.59 5.54 -3.94
N LEU A 17 0.68 6.29 -4.58
CA LEU A 17 -0.73 5.92 -4.69
C LEU A 17 -0.91 4.55 -5.34
N ARG A 18 -0.22 4.28 -6.46
CA ARG A 18 -0.31 2.99 -7.14
C ARG A 18 0.17 1.84 -6.26
N ALA A 19 1.28 2.02 -5.55
CA ALA A 19 1.82 1.01 -4.65
C ALA A 19 0.86 0.72 -3.47
N LEU A 20 0.27 1.76 -2.89
CA LEU A 20 -0.73 1.61 -1.84
C LEU A 20 -2.01 0.95 -2.34
N SER A 21 -2.51 1.31 -3.52
CA SER A 21 -3.68 0.64 -4.12
C SER A 21 -3.46 -0.86 -4.26
N ALA A 22 -2.27 -1.29 -4.67
CA ALA A 22 -1.93 -2.72 -4.76
C ALA A 22 -1.96 -3.40 -3.38
N LEU A 23 -1.41 -2.75 -2.35
CA LEU A 23 -1.45 -3.27 -0.97
C LEU A 23 -2.87 -3.30 -0.40
N ILE A 24 -3.69 -2.30 -0.71
CA ILE A 24 -5.11 -2.24 -0.30
C ILE A 24 -5.87 -3.41 -0.90
N PHE A 25 -5.78 -3.64 -2.22
CA PHE A 25 -6.43 -4.80 -2.85
C PHE A 25 -5.91 -6.13 -2.30
N MET A 26 -4.60 -6.25 -2.11
CA MET A 26 -3.99 -7.47 -1.59
C MET A 26 -4.52 -7.80 -0.18
N THR A 27 -4.81 -6.79 0.65
CA THR A 27 -5.11 -6.96 2.08
C THR A 27 -6.56 -6.72 2.43
N TRP A 28 -7.40 -6.37 1.45
CA TRP A 28 -8.84 -6.27 1.61
C TRP A 28 -9.41 -7.55 2.23
N PRO A 29 -10.38 -7.50 3.17
CA PRO A 29 -11.13 -6.34 3.65
C PRO A 29 -10.51 -5.62 4.86
N ARG A 30 -9.23 -5.83 5.20
CA ARG A 30 -8.61 -5.18 6.39
C ARG A 30 -8.74 -3.64 6.42
N PRO A 31 -8.45 -2.90 5.33
CA PRO A 31 -8.62 -1.45 5.32
C PRO A 31 -10.05 -1.00 4.99
N ARG A 32 -11.06 -1.88 5.10
CA ARG A 32 -12.44 -1.56 4.71
C ARG A 32 -12.99 -0.33 5.41
N GLU A 33 -12.69 -0.18 6.70
CA GLU A 33 -13.13 0.95 7.53
C GLU A 33 -12.56 2.31 7.08
N LEU A 34 -11.55 2.31 6.21
CA LEU A 34 -10.96 3.52 5.64
C LEU A 34 -11.73 4.03 4.41
N ALA A 35 -12.69 3.26 3.89
CA ALA A 35 -13.52 3.70 2.77
C ALA A 35 -14.43 4.86 3.21
N ASP A 36 -14.57 5.87 2.35
CA ASP A 36 -15.36 7.07 2.67
C ASP A 36 -16.85 6.77 2.89
N THR A 37 -17.38 5.74 2.23
CA THR A 37 -18.77 5.29 2.39
C THR A 37 -18.87 3.78 2.27
N GLU A 38 -19.90 3.21 2.91
CA GLU A 38 -20.22 1.78 2.80
C GLU A 38 -20.48 1.36 1.34
N ALA A 39 -21.11 2.23 0.53
CA ALA A 39 -21.37 1.96 -0.88
C ALA A 39 -20.06 1.78 -1.67
N LEU A 40 -19.06 2.63 -1.45
CA LEU A 40 -17.75 2.48 -2.08
C LEU A 40 -17.03 1.23 -1.57
N ALA A 41 -17.14 0.93 -0.27
CA ALA A 41 -16.55 -0.25 0.33
C ALA A 41 -17.11 -1.54 -0.32
N VAL A 42 -18.42 -1.62 -0.56
CA VAL A 42 -19.07 -2.75 -1.25
C VAL A 42 -18.59 -2.92 -2.70
N LEU A 43 -18.32 -1.83 -3.41
CA LEU A 43 -17.73 -1.91 -4.75
C LEU A 43 -16.32 -2.52 -4.71
N VAL A 44 -15.52 -2.11 -3.72
CA VAL A 44 -14.17 -2.65 -3.52
C VAL A 44 -14.21 -4.12 -3.08
N ASP A 45 -15.19 -4.56 -2.28
CA ASP A 45 -15.35 -5.98 -1.91
C ASP A 45 -15.40 -6.88 -3.13
N ARG A 46 -16.27 -6.55 -4.09
CA ARG A 46 -16.50 -7.38 -5.28
C ARG A 46 -15.27 -7.47 -6.16
N GLU A 47 -14.57 -6.34 -6.37
CA GLU A 47 -13.33 -6.33 -7.15
C GLU A 47 -12.20 -7.06 -6.41
N ALA A 48 -12.08 -6.87 -5.09
CA ALA A 48 -11.08 -7.54 -4.28
C ALA A 48 -11.27 -9.05 -4.28
N GLU A 49 -12.51 -9.54 -4.13
CA GLU A 49 -12.85 -10.96 -4.21
C GLU A 49 -12.41 -11.57 -5.54
N LYS A 50 -12.72 -10.89 -6.65
CA LYS A 50 -12.27 -11.29 -7.99
C LYS A 50 -10.74 -11.37 -8.07
N ARG A 51 -10.03 -10.34 -7.60
CA ARG A 51 -8.56 -10.30 -7.63
C ARG A 51 -7.93 -11.38 -6.75
N HIS A 52 -8.48 -11.65 -5.58
CA HIS A 52 -8.03 -12.73 -4.70
C HIS A 52 -8.21 -14.10 -5.36
N ALA A 53 -9.34 -14.34 -6.02
CA ALA A 53 -9.61 -15.59 -6.73
C ALA A 53 -8.64 -15.79 -7.91
N GLU A 54 -8.42 -14.75 -8.73
CA GLU A 54 -7.44 -14.79 -9.83
C GLU A 54 -6.02 -15.04 -9.32
N PHE A 55 -5.63 -14.35 -8.24
CA PHE A 55 -4.34 -14.54 -7.62
C PHE A 55 -4.16 -15.96 -7.04
N ALA A 56 -5.17 -16.50 -6.36
CA ALA A 56 -5.16 -17.86 -5.83
C ALA A 56 -4.97 -18.89 -6.96
N LYS A 57 -5.65 -18.70 -8.09
CA LYS A 57 -5.45 -19.53 -9.29
C LYS A 57 -4.02 -19.43 -9.82
N SER A 58 -3.49 -18.22 -9.98
CA SER A 58 -2.10 -18.02 -10.44
C SER A 58 -1.08 -18.66 -9.49
N ARG A 59 -1.32 -18.56 -8.17
CA ARG A 59 -0.49 -19.21 -7.17
C ARG A 59 -0.49 -20.73 -7.33
N ALA A 60 -1.66 -21.35 -7.49
CA ALA A 60 -1.76 -22.80 -7.68
C ALA A 60 -1.07 -23.27 -8.98
N GLU A 61 -1.13 -22.47 -10.06
CA GLU A 61 -0.38 -22.73 -11.29
C GLU A 61 1.13 -22.65 -11.08
N ALA A 62 1.60 -21.72 -10.26
CA ALA A 62 3.02 -21.57 -9.92
C ALA A 62 3.55 -22.70 -9.02
N GLU A 63 2.77 -23.11 -8.03
CA GLU A 63 3.11 -24.25 -7.17
C GLU A 63 3.16 -25.56 -7.97
N ALA A 64 2.35 -25.69 -9.03
CA ALA A 64 2.40 -26.80 -9.98
C ALA A 64 3.51 -26.68 -11.04
N GLY A 65 4.36 -25.65 -10.98
CA GLY A 65 5.47 -25.42 -11.93
C GLY A 65 5.02 -25.02 -13.34
N ARG A 66 3.75 -24.64 -13.54
CA ARG A 66 3.19 -24.33 -14.87
C ARG A 66 3.44 -22.88 -15.30
N ARG A 67 3.56 -21.94 -14.36
CA ARG A 67 3.75 -20.51 -14.65
C ARG A 67 4.35 -19.76 -13.46
N LEU A 68 4.94 -18.59 -13.68
CA LEU A 68 5.27 -17.68 -12.58
C LEU A 68 4.02 -17.08 -11.93
N GLN A 69 4.06 -16.87 -10.61
CA GLN A 69 3.01 -16.19 -9.87
C GLN A 69 2.87 -14.74 -10.34
N ALA A 70 1.64 -14.34 -10.68
CA ALA A 70 1.33 -13.03 -11.23
C ALA A 70 1.02 -12.00 -10.13
N SER A 71 1.89 -11.00 -9.97
CA SER A 71 1.64 -9.85 -9.08
C SER A 71 0.67 -8.82 -9.67
N HIS A 72 0.45 -8.83 -10.99
CA HIS A 72 -0.37 -7.84 -11.68
C HIS A 72 -1.85 -7.85 -11.27
N HIS A 73 -2.36 -8.98 -10.75
CA HIS A 73 -3.72 -9.09 -10.21
C HIS A 73 -4.03 -8.03 -9.14
N TYR A 74 -3.01 -7.52 -8.43
CA TYR A 74 -3.19 -6.43 -7.48
C TYR A 74 -2.70 -5.08 -7.99
N SER A 75 -1.64 -5.04 -8.82
CA SER A 75 -1.00 -3.78 -9.23
C SER A 75 -1.60 -3.10 -10.45
N ASP A 76 -2.49 -3.78 -11.16
CA ASP A 76 -3.23 -3.19 -12.28
C ASP A 76 -4.38 -2.32 -11.75
N PRO A 77 -4.58 -1.13 -12.33
CA PRO A 77 -5.68 -0.26 -11.92
C PRO A 77 -7.02 -0.96 -12.13
N ALA A 78 -8.00 -0.67 -11.28
CA ALA A 78 -9.35 -1.16 -11.50
C ALA A 78 -9.91 -0.57 -12.81
N ALA A 79 -10.57 -1.41 -13.61
CA ALA A 79 -11.19 -0.99 -14.85
C ALA A 79 -12.45 -0.14 -14.59
N ASP A 80 -13.16 -0.43 -13.49
CA ASP A 80 -14.29 0.39 -13.04
C ASP A 80 -13.75 1.68 -12.39
N PRO A 81 -14.10 2.88 -12.91
CA PRO A 81 -13.63 4.14 -12.37
C PRO A 81 -14.12 4.40 -10.94
N ALA A 82 -15.28 3.89 -10.52
CA ALA A 82 -15.77 4.03 -9.17
C ALA A 82 -14.91 3.24 -8.17
N VAL A 83 -14.51 2.02 -8.54
CA VAL A 83 -13.59 1.21 -7.74
C VAL A 83 -12.20 1.84 -7.70
N ALA A 84 -11.70 2.32 -8.85
CA ALA A 84 -10.42 3.01 -8.91
C ALA A 84 -10.41 4.26 -8.02
N GLY A 85 -11.47 5.07 -8.08
CA GLY A 85 -11.64 6.25 -7.25
C GLY A 85 -11.69 5.92 -5.75
N ALA A 86 -12.47 4.90 -5.36
CA ALA A 86 -12.57 4.46 -3.97
C ALA A 86 -11.21 4.07 -3.39
N VAL A 87 -10.46 3.22 -4.09
CA VAL A 87 -9.15 2.74 -3.61
C VAL A 87 -8.10 3.86 -3.60
N LEU A 88 -8.11 4.73 -4.61
CA LEU A 88 -7.22 5.91 -4.64
C LEU A 88 -7.55 6.91 -3.52
N GLY A 89 -8.83 7.06 -3.16
CA GLY A 89 -9.26 7.87 -2.02
C GLY A 89 -8.69 7.35 -0.70
N ILE A 90 -8.80 6.03 -0.47
CA ILE A 90 -8.20 5.37 0.70
C ILE A 90 -6.67 5.57 0.70
N ALA A 91 -6.00 5.35 -0.44
CA ALA A 91 -4.56 5.51 -0.56
C ALA A 91 -4.12 6.97 -0.30
N ALA A 92 -4.86 7.95 -0.82
CA ALA A 92 -4.59 9.37 -0.60
C ALA A 92 -4.76 9.76 0.87
N ARG A 93 -5.80 9.22 1.54
CA ARG A 93 -6.02 9.43 2.98
C ARG A 93 -4.85 8.88 3.80
N LEU A 94 -4.38 7.68 3.47
CA LEU A 94 -3.20 7.08 4.11
C LEU A 94 -1.95 7.95 3.91
N LEU A 95 -1.69 8.46 2.69
CA LEU A 95 -0.55 9.33 2.41
C LEU A 95 -0.63 10.70 3.10
N SER A 96 -1.86 11.15 3.41
CA SER A 96 -2.12 12.47 4.00
C SER A 96 -2.06 12.46 5.53
N ALA A 97 -1.80 11.32 6.17
CA ALA A 97 -1.65 11.26 7.62
C ALA A 97 -0.54 12.23 8.11
N PRO A 98 -0.79 13.02 9.17
CA PRO A 98 0.02 14.18 9.55
C PRO A 98 1.37 13.82 10.14
N ASP A 99 1.49 12.66 10.79
CA ASP A 99 2.75 12.17 11.35
C ASP A 99 2.99 10.67 11.11
N GLU A 100 4.23 10.24 11.31
CA GLU A 100 4.64 8.86 11.03
C GLU A 100 4.05 7.84 12.00
N ASN A 101 3.64 8.24 13.21
CA ASN A 101 3.07 7.33 14.19
C ASN A 101 1.63 6.99 13.81
N GLU A 102 0.79 8.00 13.56
CA GLU A 102 -0.60 7.81 13.12
C GLU A 102 -0.64 7.05 11.79
N THR A 103 0.25 7.43 10.86
CA THR A 103 0.45 6.69 9.61
C THR A 103 0.70 5.21 9.87
N HIS A 104 1.66 4.91 10.74
CA HIS A 104 2.05 3.53 10.98
C HIS A 104 0.91 2.76 11.66
N GLU A 105 0.15 3.37 12.57
CA GLU A 105 -1.01 2.73 13.18
C GLU A 105 -2.06 2.33 12.14
N LEU A 106 -2.38 3.24 11.21
CA LEU A 106 -3.31 2.97 10.11
C LEU A 106 -2.76 1.91 9.13
N MET A 107 -1.46 1.93 8.88
CA MET A 107 -0.81 1.03 7.92
C MET A 107 -0.47 -0.35 8.51
N ALA A 108 -0.38 -0.50 9.83
CA ALA A 108 0.05 -1.76 10.45
C ALA A 108 -0.83 -2.97 10.06
N PRO A 109 -2.19 -2.89 10.09
CA PRO A 109 -3.04 -4.00 9.67
C PRO A 109 -2.83 -4.40 8.20
N ILE A 110 -2.56 -3.42 7.34
CA ILE A 110 -2.25 -3.63 5.91
C ILE A 110 -0.89 -4.30 5.76
N ILE A 111 0.15 -3.77 6.42
CA ILE A 111 1.51 -4.28 6.34
C ILE A 111 1.59 -5.72 6.86
N ASP A 112 1.00 -6.00 8.02
CA ASP A 112 1.04 -7.32 8.64
C ASP A 112 0.18 -8.32 7.85
N GLY A 113 -0.97 -7.88 7.32
CA GLY A 113 -1.78 -8.73 6.44
C GLY A 113 -1.11 -9.08 5.13
N ALA A 114 -0.38 -8.13 4.54
CA ALA A 114 0.36 -8.41 3.32
C ALA A 114 1.46 -9.46 3.57
N LYS A 115 2.17 -9.36 4.71
CA LYS A 115 3.20 -10.35 5.08
C LYS A 115 2.60 -11.74 5.28
N GLU A 116 1.47 -11.85 5.96
CA GLU A 116 0.76 -13.10 6.23
C GLU A 116 0.25 -13.76 4.95
N LEU A 117 -0.30 -12.99 4.01
CA LEU A 117 -0.87 -13.51 2.77
C LEU A 117 0.20 -13.96 1.78
N ASN A 118 1.23 -13.13 1.57
CA ASN A 118 2.37 -13.47 0.72
C ASN A 118 3.57 -12.58 1.02
N PHE A 119 4.52 -13.10 1.80
CA PHE A 119 5.70 -12.35 2.20
C PHE A 119 6.51 -11.80 1.01
N SER A 120 6.75 -12.61 -0.03
CA SER A 120 7.54 -12.22 -1.20
C SER A 120 6.88 -11.09 -1.99
N MET A 121 5.59 -11.23 -2.27
CA MET A 121 4.84 -10.23 -3.05
C MET A 121 4.56 -8.96 -2.24
N SER A 122 4.31 -9.07 -0.93
CA SER A 122 4.26 -7.90 -0.05
C SER A 122 5.57 -7.13 -0.07
N TYR A 123 6.72 -7.83 -0.13
CA TYR A 123 8.01 -7.18 -0.23
C TYR A 123 8.20 -6.50 -1.59
N GLN A 124 7.73 -7.11 -2.68
CA GLN A 124 7.71 -6.50 -4.02
C GLN A 124 6.89 -5.22 -4.06
N PHE A 125 5.67 -5.20 -3.52
CA PHE A 125 4.84 -3.99 -3.51
C PHE A 125 5.38 -2.90 -2.58
N ARG A 126 5.99 -3.29 -1.45
CA ARG A 126 6.71 -2.36 -0.57
C ARG A 126 8.01 -1.82 -1.17
N ARG A 127 8.46 -2.40 -2.29
CA ARG A 127 9.62 -1.97 -3.07
C ARG A 127 9.28 -1.70 -4.53
N LEU A 128 8.00 -1.41 -4.84
CA LEU A 128 7.58 -1.18 -6.21
C LEU A 128 8.52 -0.13 -6.83
N SER A 129 9.13 -0.45 -7.97
CA SER A 129 10.19 0.36 -8.55
C SER A 129 9.75 1.81 -8.68
N GLY A 130 10.50 2.70 -8.03
CA GLY A 130 10.22 4.14 -8.06
C GLY A 130 9.27 4.64 -6.99
N THR A 131 8.87 3.89 -5.94
CA THR A 131 8.20 4.46 -4.75
C THR A 131 9.12 5.36 -3.95
N SER A 132 8.53 6.33 -3.24
CA SER A 132 9.26 7.36 -2.50
C SER A 132 10.08 6.76 -1.38
N TYR A 133 11.16 7.46 -0.99
CA TYR A 133 11.91 7.04 0.18
C TYR A 133 11.06 7.07 1.47
N PRO A 134 10.24 8.11 1.76
CA PRO A 134 9.32 8.11 2.90
C PRO A 134 8.40 6.88 2.96
N LEU A 135 7.69 6.56 1.87
CA LEU A 135 6.78 5.41 1.83
C LEU A 135 7.53 4.09 2.08
N ARG A 136 8.67 3.86 1.42
CA ARG A 136 9.48 2.65 1.65
C ARG A 136 9.93 2.54 3.10
N ALA A 137 10.32 3.65 3.70
CA ALA A 137 10.80 3.66 5.07
C ALA A 137 9.70 3.24 6.05
N ILE A 138 8.47 3.73 5.87
CA ILE A 138 7.31 3.35 6.70
C ILE A 138 6.93 1.88 6.48
N LEU A 139 6.81 1.45 5.23
CA LEU A 139 6.41 0.08 4.87
C LEU A 139 7.38 -1.01 5.37
N LEU A 140 8.64 -0.64 5.60
CA LEU A 140 9.70 -1.54 6.05
C LEU A 140 10.05 -1.39 7.54
N THR A 141 9.51 -0.39 8.23
CA THR A 141 9.76 -0.17 9.65
C THR A 141 8.84 -1.03 10.50
N SER A 142 9.40 -1.70 11.52
CA SER A 142 8.64 -2.56 12.44
C SER A 142 8.17 -1.77 13.66
N ARG A 143 6.91 -1.98 14.07
CA ARG A 143 6.30 -1.43 15.29
C ARG A 143 7.11 -1.67 16.57
N GLN A 144 7.86 -2.78 16.62
CA GLN A 144 8.56 -3.21 17.83
C GLN A 144 9.75 -2.32 18.21
N ASP A 145 10.15 -1.40 17.34
CA ASP A 145 11.29 -0.51 17.57
C ASP A 145 10.83 0.95 17.65
N ARG A 146 10.46 1.42 18.85
CA ARG A 146 10.04 2.82 19.08
C ARG A 146 11.11 3.85 18.66
N GLY A 147 12.40 3.47 18.69
CA GLY A 147 13.49 4.32 18.20
C GLY A 147 13.63 4.30 16.67
N ALA A 148 13.00 3.34 15.97
CA ALA A 148 13.09 3.24 14.53
C ALA A 148 12.44 4.42 13.82
N PHE A 149 11.33 4.97 14.33
CA PHE A 149 10.64 6.09 13.69
C PHE A 149 11.44 7.39 13.75
N GLN A 150 12.10 7.67 14.87
CA GLN A 150 13.03 8.82 14.97
C GLN A 150 14.23 8.64 14.03
N ARG A 151 14.85 7.45 14.03
CA ARG A 151 15.94 7.12 13.09
C ARG A 151 15.48 7.11 11.64
N MET A 152 14.22 6.77 11.39
CA MET A 152 13.60 6.79 10.07
C MET A 152 13.44 8.23 9.61
N GLY A 153 12.88 9.12 10.42
CA GLY A 153 12.74 10.53 10.10
C GLY A 153 14.09 11.20 9.81
N GLN A 154 15.12 10.91 10.62
CA GLN A 154 16.49 11.37 10.34
C GLN A 154 17.04 10.84 9.01
N ARG A 155 16.83 9.55 8.71
CA ARG A 155 17.24 8.95 7.43
C ARG A 155 16.52 9.59 6.25
N ILE A 156 15.23 9.87 6.36
CA ILE A 156 14.44 10.55 5.31
C ILE A 156 14.96 11.98 5.10
N ALA A 157 15.21 12.73 6.17
CA ALA A 157 15.80 14.08 6.08
C ALA A 157 17.19 14.07 5.43
N ASN A 158 18.04 13.09 5.77
CA ASN A 158 19.36 12.92 5.17
C ASN A 158 19.32 12.57 3.66
N GLN A 159 18.16 12.13 3.15
CA GLN A 159 17.92 11.93 1.72
C GLN A 159 17.41 13.21 1.02
N GLY A 160 17.37 14.35 1.72
CA GLY A 160 16.99 15.66 1.16
C GLY A 160 15.50 15.95 1.17
N PHE A 161 14.68 15.15 1.85
CA PHE A 161 13.24 15.40 1.97
C PHE A 161 12.96 16.42 3.08
N SER A 162 11.96 17.27 2.84
CA SER A 162 11.48 18.27 3.81
C SER A 162 10.11 17.87 4.36
N ARG A 163 9.77 18.32 5.57
CA ARG A 163 8.43 18.09 6.16
C ARG A 163 7.36 18.92 5.46
N VAL A 164 6.13 18.42 5.47
CA VAL A 164 4.92 19.22 5.17
C VAL A 164 4.69 20.13 6.38
N ALA A 165 4.58 21.43 6.13
CA ALA A 165 4.36 22.45 7.17
C ALA A 165 2.92 22.46 7.67
#